data_AF-A0A1E9HI55-F1
#
_entry.id   AF-A0A1E9HI55-F1
#
_cell.length_a   1.000
_cell.length_b   1.000
_cell.length_c   1.000
_cell.angle_alpha   90.00
_cell.angle_beta   90.00
_cell.angle_gamma   90.00
#
_symmetry.space_group_name_H-M   'P 1'
#
loop_
_entity.id
_entity.type
_entity.pdbx_description
1 polymer ?
#
loop_
_entity_poly.entity_id
_entity_poly.type
_entity_poly.pdbx_seq_one_letter_code
_entity_poly.pdbx_strand_id
1 'polypeptide(L)'
;MQANLHTAKAALIAEAAHPDDVLSHSTAALLQGLPVKAVPRAVELVNPNLSRRGETVHRRRRQISAAEIADWRGFAITSPVRTAVDLAADESVEYGTAVLDAVLRPAAHQRS
;
A
#
# COMPACT_ATOMS: atom_id res chain seq x y z
N MET A 1 -10.89 7.29 -13.90
CA MET A 1 -11.53 8.23 -12.95
C MET A 1 -11.44 7.75 -11.49
N GLN A 2 -11.87 6.53 -11.17
CA GLN A 2 -11.86 6.00 -9.79
C GLN A 2 -10.45 5.94 -9.15
N ALA A 3 -9.42 5.54 -9.89
CA ALA A 3 -8.04 5.50 -9.38
C ALA A 3 -7.53 6.88 -8.94
N ASN A 4 -7.75 7.93 -9.74
CA ASN A 4 -7.35 9.30 -9.39
C ASN A 4 -8.06 9.80 -8.12
N LEU A 5 -9.36 9.46 -7.96
CA LEU A 5 -10.12 9.78 -6.75
C LEU A 5 -9.55 9.07 -5.52
N HIS A 6 -9.20 7.78 -5.65
CA HIS A 6 -8.58 7.05 -4.54
C HIS A 6 -7.21 7.58 -4.16
N THR A 7 -6.37 7.93 -5.14
CA THR A 7 -5.06 8.54 -4.88
C THR A 7 -5.20 9.88 -4.13
N ALA A 8 -6.15 10.74 -4.54
CA ALA A 8 -6.42 11.99 -3.83
C ALA A 8 -6.94 11.73 -2.40
N LYS A 9 -7.83 10.75 -2.23
CA LYS A 9 -8.34 10.32 -0.92
C LYS A 9 -7.21 9.78 -0.01
N ALA A 10 -6.28 9.01 -0.55
CA ALA A 10 -5.15 8.47 0.18
C ALA A 10 -4.22 9.59 0.68
N ALA A 11 -3.91 10.57 -0.16
CA ALA A 11 -3.12 11.74 0.26
C ALA A 11 -3.81 12.53 1.38
N LEU A 12 -5.11 12.84 1.23
CA LEU A 12 -5.87 13.57 2.26
C LEU A 12 -5.89 12.82 3.60
N ILE A 13 -6.03 11.49 3.56
CA ILE A 13 -6.06 10.67 4.77
C ILE A 13 -4.67 10.58 5.39
N ALA A 14 -3.61 10.50 4.58
CA ALA A 14 -2.22 10.46 5.06
C ALA A 14 -1.81 11.77 5.76
N GLU A 15 -2.23 12.94 5.23
CA GLU A 15 -2.03 14.24 5.89
C GLU A 15 -2.66 14.32 7.28
N ALA A 16 -3.83 13.69 7.47
CA ALA A 16 -4.54 13.67 8.75
C ALA A 16 -4.25 12.41 9.59
N ALA A 17 -3.29 11.57 9.19
CA ALA A 17 -3.02 10.28 9.81
C ALA A 17 -2.23 10.41 11.11
N HIS A 18 -2.18 9.33 11.88
CA HIS A 18 -1.27 9.23 13.02
C HIS A 18 0.18 9.15 12.51
N PRO A 19 1.20 9.68 13.22
CA PRO A 19 2.60 9.63 12.77
C PRO A 19 3.11 8.23 12.43
N ASP A 20 2.68 7.21 13.18
CA ASP A 20 3.03 5.80 12.93
C ASP A 20 2.14 5.08 11.89
N ASP A 21 1.20 5.77 11.23
CA ASP A 21 0.40 5.16 10.17
C ASP A 21 1.21 5.05 8.87
N VAL A 22 1.14 3.88 8.25
CA VAL A 22 1.81 3.60 6.98
C VAL A 22 0.79 3.12 5.96
N LEU A 23 0.71 3.77 4.79
CA LEU A 23 -0.11 3.34 3.65
C LEU A 23 0.28 1.93 3.23
N SER A 24 -0.68 1.03 3.02
CA SER A 24 -0.39 -0.40 2.87
C SER A 24 -1.31 -1.12 1.89
N HIS A 25 -1.04 -2.40 1.65
CA HIS A 25 -1.90 -3.34 0.91
C HIS A 25 -2.30 -2.81 -0.47
N SER A 26 -3.58 -2.91 -0.86
CA SER A 26 -4.03 -2.54 -2.20
C SER A 26 -3.97 -1.03 -2.44
N THR A 27 -4.02 -0.22 -1.36
CA THR A 27 -3.74 1.22 -1.47
C THR A 27 -2.28 1.43 -1.83
N ALA A 28 -1.34 0.82 -1.11
CA ALA A 28 0.08 0.96 -1.41
C ALA A 28 0.45 0.43 -2.80
N ALA A 29 -0.14 -0.70 -3.21
CA ALA A 29 0.06 -1.26 -4.53
C ALA A 29 -0.39 -0.29 -5.62
N LEU A 30 -1.59 0.29 -5.50
CA LEU A 30 -2.09 1.29 -6.45
C LEU A 30 -1.18 2.52 -6.54
N LEU A 31 -0.74 3.06 -5.39
CA LEU A 31 0.07 4.27 -5.34
C LEU A 31 1.48 4.08 -5.92
N GLN A 32 2.02 2.85 -5.82
CA GLN A 32 3.32 2.46 -6.36
C GLN A 32 3.25 1.95 -7.80
N GLY A 33 2.07 1.92 -8.42
CA GLY A 33 1.88 1.41 -9.79
C GLY A 33 2.02 -0.12 -9.91
N LEU A 34 1.86 -0.83 -8.80
CA LEU A 34 1.88 -2.29 -8.75
C LEU A 34 0.52 -2.87 -9.16
N PRO A 35 0.46 -4.16 -9.55
CA PRO A 35 -0.80 -4.81 -9.91
C PRO A 35 -1.85 -4.70 -8.79
N VAL A 36 -3.08 -4.35 -9.16
CA VAL A 36 -4.23 -4.34 -8.25
C VAL A 36 -5.42 -5.09 -8.83
N LYS A 37 -6.13 -5.88 -8.00
CA LYS A 37 -7.35 -6.60 -8.42
C LYS A 37 -8.49 -5.64 -8.78
N ALA A 38 -8.62 -4.56 -8.02
CA ALA A 38 -9.57 -3.48 -8.21
C ALA A 38 -9.09 -2.23 -7.45
N VAL A 39 -9.67 -1.07 -7.73
CA VAL A 39 -9.44 0.14 -6.92
C VAL A 39 -9.97 -0.11 -5.50
N PRO A 40 -9.17 0.09 -4.43
CA PRO A 40 -9.63 -0.13 -3.06
C PRO A 40 -10.78 0.80 -2.70
N ARG A 41 -11.74 0.32 -1.88
CA ARG A 41 -12.87 1.17 -1.43
C ARG A 41 -12.48 2.08 -0.27
N ALA A 42 -11.68 1.55 0.65
CA ALA A 42 -11.12 2.24 1.79
C ALA A 42 -9.61 2.42 1.61
N VAL A 43 -9.07 3.49 2.19
CA VAL A 43 -7.63 3.67 2.29
C VAL A 43 -7.09 2.72 3.36
N GLU A 44 -6.09 1.93 2.99
CA GLU A 44 -5.55 0.87 3.83
C GLU A 44 -4.26 1.32 4.51
N LEU A 45 -4.20 1.13 5.82
CA LEU A 45 -3.10 1.55 6.68
C LEU A 45 -2.65 0.38 7.58
N VAL A 46 -1.38 0.37 7.95
CA VAL A 46 -0.89 -0.38 9.10
C VAL A 46 -0.39 0.57 10.17
N ASN A 47 -0.54 0.18 11.43
CA ASN A 47 -0.06 0.93 12.59
C ASN A 47 0.36 -0.06 13.70
N PRO A 48 1.44 0.17 14.45
CA PRO A 48 1.89 -0.75 15.50
C PRO A 48 0.91 -0.88 16.67
N ASN A 49 0.16 0.18 16.98
CA ASN A 49 -0.60 0.33 18.22
C ASN A 49 -2.12 0.47 17.99
N LEU A 50 -2.54 0.90 16.81
CA LEU A 50 -3.92 1.29 16.52
C LEU A 50 -4.56 0.38 15.47
N SER A 51 -5.87 0.17 15.59
CA SER A 51 -6.71 -0.50 14.60
C SER A 51 -8.01 0.25 14.39
N ARG A 52 -8.51 0.25 13.16
CA ARG A 52 -9.80 0.83 12.80
C ARG A 52 -10.36 0.14 11.56
N ARG A 53 -11.62 -0.26 11.60
CA ARG A 53 -12.34 -0.74 10.40
C ARG A 53 -13.51 0.18 10.14
N GLY A 54 -13.50 0.87 9.00
CA GLY A 54 -14.59 1.74 8.56
C GLY A 54 -14.66 1.82 7.05
N GLU A 55 -15.68 2.51 6.54
CA GLU A 55 -15.95 2.58 5.10
C GLU A 55 -14.88 3.36 4.32
N THR A 56 -14.26 4.35 4.97
CA THR A 56 -13.27 5.22 4.34
C THR A 56 -11.83 4.81 4.66
N VAL A 57 -11.59 4.24 5.84
CA VAL A 57 -10.26 3.86 6.34
C VAL A 57 -10.31 2.45 6.90
N HIS A 58 -9.33 1.64 6.51
CA HIS A 58 -9.04 0.36 7.13
C HIS A 58 -7.61 0.36 7.67
N ARG A 59 -7.47 0.49 8.98
CA ARG A 59 -6.20 0.45 9.71
C ARG A 59 -6.05 -0.88 10.45
N ARG A 60 -5.03 -1.64 10.09
CA ARG A 60 -4.68 -2.91 10.73
C ARG A 60 -3.59 -2.68 11.77
N ARG A 61 -3.74 -3.29 12.96
CA ARG A 61 -2.66 -3.28 13.96
C ARG A 61 -1.58 -4.26 13.53
N ARG A 62 -0.42 -3.78 13.08
CA ARG A 62 0.68 -4.61 12.60
C ARG A 62 2.03 -3.94 12.85
N GLN A 63 3.00 -4.72 13.29
CA GLN A 63 4.37 -4.25 13.42
C GLN A 63 5.00 -4.06 12.03
N ILE A 64 5.81 -3.02 11.92
CA ILE A 64 6.53 -2.68 10.68
C ILE A 64 7.88 -2.09 11.06
N SER A 65 8.93 -2.59 10.42
CA SER A 65 10.28 -2.07 10.61
C SER A 65 10.56 -0.91 9.65
N ALA A 66 11.51 -0.05 9.99
CA ALA A 66 11.90 1.07 9.13
C ALA A 66 12.38 0.61 7.73
N ALA A 67 12.98 -0.58 7.61
CA ALA A 67 13.40 -1.16 6.33
C ALA A 67 12.24 -1.59 5.43
N GLU A 68 11.04 -1.71 5.98
CA GLU A 68 9.82 -2.07 5.26
C GLU A 68 8.96 -0.84 4.91
N ILE A 69 9.44 0.36 5.24
CA ILE A 69 8.79 1.63 4.93
C ILE A 69 9.54 2.31 3.78
N ALA A 70 8.80 2.80 2.81
CA ALA A 70 9.25 3.68 1.75
C ALA A 70 8.53 5.03 1.84
N ASP A 71 8.96 5.98 1.02
CA ASP A 71 8.31 7.28 0.86
C ASP A 71 7.42 7.29 -0.39
N TRP A 72 6.20 7.82 -0.24
CA TRP A 72 5.36 8.21 -1.35
C TRP A 72 4.95 9.67 -1.17
N ARG A 73 5.65 10.58 -1.84
CA ARG A 73 5.35 12.03 -1.85
C ARG A 73 5.33 12.63 -0.43
N GLY A 74 6.23 12.19 0.45
CA GLY A 74 6.31 12.64 1.84
C GLY A 74 5.46 11.82 2.82
N PHE A 75 4.68 10.84 2.35
CA PHE A 75 3.88 9.96 3.20
C PHE A 75 4.53 8.59 3.33
N ALA A 76 4.50 8.04 4.56
CA ALA A 76 4.96 6.68 4.80
C ALA A 76 4.07 5.66 4.08
N ILE A 77 4.70 4.76 3.32
CA ILE A 77 4.06 3.67 2.58
C ILE A 77 4.84 2.38 2.77
N THR A 78 4.19 1.22 2.71
CA THR A 78 4.89 -0.07 2.73
C THR A 78 5.78 -0.21 1.50
N SER A 79 6.99 -0.71 1.68
CA SER A 79 7.90 -1.04 0.57
C SER A 79 7.23 -2.00 -0.41
N PRO A 80 7.67 -2.08 -1.68
CA PRO A 80 7.03 -2.95 -2.67
C PRO A 80 6.99 -4.42 -2.22
N VAL A 81 8.09 -4.92 -1.64
CA VAL A 81 8.17 -6.29 -1.11
C VAL A 81 7.23 -6.48 0.08
N ARG A 82 7.21 -5.55 1.03
CA ARG A 82 6.28 -5.62 2.17
C ARG A 82 4.82 -5.57 1.71
N THR A 83 4.51 -4.75 0.71
CA THR A 83 3.18 -4.67 0.10
C THR A 83 2.76 -6.02 -0.48
N ALA A 84 3.65 -6.71 -1.19
CA ALA A 84 3.38 -8.05 -1.71
C ALA A 84 3.12 -9.08 -0.59
N VAL A 85 3.92 -9.04 0.49
CA VAL A 85 3.76 -9.92 1.65
C VAL A 85 2.43 -9.67 2.38
N ASP A 86 2.07 -8.41 2.59
CA ASP A 86 0.81 -8.03 3.23
C ASP A 86 -0.39 -8.52 2.39
N LEU A 87 -0.34 -8.37 1.07
CA LEU A 87 -1.37 -8.89 0.16
C LEU A 87 -1.42 -10.43 0.12
N ALA A 88 -0.26 -11.11 0.19
CA ALA A 88 -0.22 -12.57 0.29
C ALA A 88 -0.91 -13.07 1.56
N ALA A 89 -0.64 -12.40 2.69
CA ALA A 89 -1.11 -12.80 4.01
C ALA A 89 -2.61 -12.52 4.22
N ASP A 90 -3.10 -11.38 3.76
CA ASP A 90 -4.44 -10.90 4.12
C ASP A 90 -5.47 -11.08 2.99
N GLU A 91 -5.04 -11.28 1.74
CA GLU A 91 -5.92 -11.43 0.58
C GLU A 91 -5.79 -12.80 -0.09
N SER A 92 -4.65 -13.08 -0.73
CA SER A 92 -4.35 -14.42 -1.27
C SER A 92 -2.89 -14.53 -1.73
N VAL A 93 -2.32 -15.73 -1.65
CA VAL A 93 -0.94 -16.02 -2.08
C VAL A 93 -0.73 -15.65 -3.55
N GLU A 94 -1.70 -15.90 -4.41
CA GLU A 94 -1.64 -15.57 -5.85
C GLU A 94 -1.54 -14.07 -6.07
N TYR A 95 -2.24 -13.27 -5.26
CA TYR A 95 -2.18 -11.82 -5.37
C TYR A 95 -0.81 -11.29 -4.96
N GLY A 96 -0.32 -11.73 -3.80
CA GLY A 96 1.02 -11.35 -3.34
C GLY A 96 2.09 -11.78 -4.33
N THR A 97 1.97 -12.98 -4.91
CA THR A 97 2.92 -13.50 -5.93
C THR A 97 2.89 -12.65 -7.19
N ALA A 98 1.70 -12.28 -7.69
CA ALA A 98 1.58 -11.43 -8.87
C ALA A 98 2.22 -10.04 -8.66
N VAL A 99 2.06 -9.46 -7.46
CA VAL A 99 2.72 -8.20 -7.10
C VAL A 99 4.23 -8.38 -6.97
N LEU A 100 4.68 -9.47 -6.33
CA LEU A 100 6.10 -9.76 -6.17
C LEU A 100 6.79 -10.00 -7.53
N ASP A 101 6.14 -10.67 -8.47
CA ASP A 101 6.64 -10.84 -9.85
C ASP A 101 6.85 -9.48 -10.53
N ALA A 102 5.89 -8.56 -10.39
CA ALA A 102 6.02 -7.20 -10.94
C ALA A 102 7.17 -6.42 -10.29
N VAL A 103 7.41 -6.61 -8.99
CA VAL A 103 8.52 -5.98 -8.25
C VAL A 103 9.89 -6.52 -8.69
N LEU A 104 9.98 -7.84 -8.90
CA LEU A 104 11.23 -8.52 -9.28
C LEU A 104 11.53 -8.41 -10.77
N ARG A 105 10.53 -8.06 -11.58
CA ARG A 105 10.71 -7.90 -13.02
C ARG A 105 11.76 -6.82 -13.27
N PRO A 106 12.84 -7.13 -14.02
CA PRO A 106 13.80 -6.11 -14.41
C PRO A 106 13.04 -4.97 -15.08
N ALA A 107 13.33 -3.72 -14.69
CA ALA A 107 12.84 -2.56 -15.42
C ALA A 107 13.29 -2.76 -16.88
N ALA A 108 12.35 -3.15 -17.74
CA ALA A 108 12.67 -3.50 -19.11
C ALA A 108 13.26 -2.25 -19.75
N HIS A 109 14.59 -2.22 -19.90
CA HIS A 109 15.35 -1.30 -20.73
C HIS A 109 14.65 0.05 -20.95
N GLN A 110 14.69 0.96 -19.98
CA GLN A 110 14.60 2.39 -20.30
C GLN A 110 15.88 2.75 -21.07
N ARG A 111 15.93 2.34 -22.34
CA ARG A 111 16.91 2.82 -23.31
C ARG A 111 16.54 4.26 -23.61
N SER A 112 17.46 5.13 -23.19
CA SER A 112 17.94 6.35 -23.87
C SER A 112 16.97 7.08 -24.77
#